data_AF-A0A5N8WL44-F1
#
_entry.id   AF-A0A5N8WL44-F1
#
_cell.length_a   1.000
_cell.length_b   1.000
_cell.length_c   1.000
_cell.angle_alpha   90.00
_cell.angle_beta   90.00
_cell.angle_gamma   90.00
#
_symmetry.space_group_name_H-M   'P 1'
#
loop_
_entity.id
_entity.type
_entity.pdbx_description
1 polymer ?
#
loop_
_entity_poly.entity_id
_entity_poly.type
_entity_poly.pdbx_seq_one_letter_code
_entity_poly.pdbx_strand_id
1 'polypeptide(L)'
;MRSTHLTEEGHRVDLEPNTGNSELLKRAYGCFPSGVTAICAMEGDKPVGIAASSFTSVSLEPSLAAVCVQNTSTTWPRLRGLRRLGVSMLAQDQNETCRTLAQKTGDRFARVEWSSNTDGAVFVHGAVAWFDCTVHQEFPAGDHAIVLLAIHALRAEPERAPLVFHGSRFRQLVAV
;
A
#
# COMPACT_ATOMS: atom_id res chain seq x y z
N MET A 1 60.69 3.60 -5.39
CA MET A 1 59.36 4.11 -5.02
C MET A 1 58.47 4.11 -6.25
N ARG A 2 57.66 3.06 -6.46
CA ARG A 2 56.61 3.05 -7.49
C ARG A 2 55.33 3.58 -6.82
N SER A 3 54.95 4.80 -7.18
CA SER A 3 53.66 5.38 -6.83
C SER A 3 52.60 4.68 -7.67
N THR A 4 51.85 3.77 -7.05
CA THR A 4 50.60 3.25 -7.60
C THR A 4 49.54 4.34 -7.44
N HIS A 5 49.34 5.11 -8.50
CA HIS A 5 48.10 5.87 -8.69
C HIS A 5 46.96 4.87 -8.89
N LEU A 6 46.25 4.57 -7.80
CA LEU A 6 44.90 4.01 -7.87
C LEU A 6 43.99 5.16 -8.31
N THR A 7 43.67 5.22 -9.59
CA THR A 7 42.55 6.03 -10.08
C THR A 7 41.26 5.32 -9.70
N GLU A 8 40.66 5.69 -8.57
CA GLU A 8 39.24 5.42 -8.33
C GLU A 8 38.42 6.27 -9.31
N GLU A 9 38.17 5.74 -10.51
CA GLU A 9 37.07 6.21 -11.35
C GLU A 9 35.76 5.84 -10.64
N GLY A 10 35.36 6.67 -9.67
CA GLY A 10 34.06 6.57 -9.04
C GLY A 10 32.99 6.67 -10.12
N HIS A 11 32.15 5.64 -10.24
CA HIS A 11 30.95 5.66 -11.07
C HIS A 11 30.09 6.85 -10.64
N ARG A 12 30.13 7.95 -11.41
CA ARG A 12 29.26 9.10 -11.15
C ARG A 12 27.85 8.75 -11.57
N VAL A 13 26.89 8.96 -10.66
CA VAL A 13 25.46 8.92 -11.02
C VAL A 13 25.13 10.23 -11.72
N ASP A 14 24.98 10.20 -13.04
CA ASP A 14 24.55 11.37 -13.81
C ASP A 14 23.04 11.57 -13.63
N LEU A 15 22.66 12.62 -12.90
CA LEU A 15 21.26 12.95 -12.62
C LEU A 15 20.72 13.92 -13.68
N GLU A 16 19.54 13.62 -14.20
CA GLU A 16 18.78 14.53 -15.06
C GLU A 16 17.83 15.40 -14.22
N PRO A 17 17.63 16.69 -14.55
CA PRO A 17 16.65 17.52 -13.88
C PRO A 17 15.23 16.93 -14.00
N ASN A 18 14.47 16.97 -12.90
CA ASN A 18 13.05 16.60 -12.96
C ASN A 18 12.25 17.72 -13.66
N THR A 19 11.94 17.52 -14.93
CA THR A 19 11.18 18.48 -15.75
C THR A 19 9.65 18.39 -15.57
N GLY A 20 9.17 17.61 -14.59
CA GLY A 20 7.74 17.35 -14.40
C GLY A 20 7.16 16.29 -15.35
N ASN A 21 8.00 15.53 -16.06
CA ASN A 21 7.55 14.41 -16.87
C ASN A 21 7.06 13.26 -15.97
N SER A 22 5.74 13.13 -15.86
CA SER A 22 5.12 12.14 -14.97
C SER A 22 5.47 10.68 -15.32
N GLU A 23 5.76 10.36 -16.58
CA GLU A 23 6.11 8.98 -16.97
C GLU A 23 7.53 8.60 -16.54
N LEU A 24 8.48 9.53 -16.66
CA LEU A 24 9.83 9.33 -16.15
C LEU A 24 9.81 9.15 -14.62
N LEU A 25 9.03 9.98 -13.92
CA LEU A 25 8.91 9.91 -12.46
C LEU A 25 8.24 8.60 -12.01
N LYS A 26 7.15 8.17 -12.66
CA LYS A 26 6.51 6.88 -12.38
C LYS A 26 7.45 5.71 -12.63
N ARG A 27 8.26 5.77 -13.70
CA ARG A 27 9.27 4.74 -13.97
C ARG A 27 10.32 4.69 -12.87
N ALA A 28 10.82 5.84 -12.42
CA ALA A 28 11.78 5.94 -11.33
C ALA A 28 11.21 5.42 -9.99
N TYR A 29 9.98 5.81 -9.62
CA TYR A 29 9.29 5.26 -8.44
C TYR A 29 9.04 3.76 -8.55
N GLY A 30 8.76 3.27 -9.75
CA GLY A 30 8.58 1.85 -10.03
C GLY A 30 9.81 0.98 -9.78
N CYS A 31 11.01 1.57 -9.61
CA CYS A 31 12.22 0.86 -9.20
C CYS A 31 12.22 0.45 -7.72
N PHE A 32 11.36 1.05 -6.89
CA PHE A 32 11.22 0.68 -5.49
C PHE A 32 10.03 -0.30 -5.34
N PRO A 33 10.29 -1.58 -5.04
CA PRO A 33 9.21 -2.55 -4.87
C PRO A 33 8.36 -2.20 -3.65
N SER A 34 7.08 -2.54 -3.70
CA SER A 34 6.13 -2.33 -2.61
C SER A 34 5.28 -3.57 -2.39
N GLY A 35 4.80 -3.75 -1.16
CA GLY A 35 3.64 -4.60 -0.90
C GLY A 35 2.36 -3.93 -1.39
N VAL A 36 1.26 -4.69 -1.43
CA VAL A 36 -0.08 -4.15 -1.71
C VAL A 36 -0.98 -4.40 -0.52
N THR A 37 -1.71 -3.37 -0.09
CA THR A 37 -2.73 -3.47 0.96
C THR A 37 -4.12 -3.17 0.40
N ALA A 38 -5.13 -3.82 0.95
CA ALA A 38 -6.53 -3.45 0.81
C ALA A 38 -6.97 -2.71 2.08
N ILE A 39 -7.55 -1.53 1.93
CA ILE A 39 -8.13 -0.74 3.03
C ILE A 39 -9.64 -0.79 2.86
N CYS A 40 -10.35 -1.41 3.79
CA CYS A 40 -11.76 -1.73 3.64
C CYS A 40 -12.56 -1.51 4.92
N ALA A 41 -13.83 -1.16 4.78
CA ALA A 41 -14.76 -1.01 5.89
C ALA A 41 -16.21 -1.19 5.41
N MET A 42 -17.13 -1.36 6.35
CA MET A 42 -18.56 -1.41 6.11
C MET A 42 -19.12 0.02 6.08
N GLU A 43 -19.82 0.35 5.00
CA GLU A 43 -20.65 1.54 4.88
C GLU A 43 -22.12 1.08 4.88
N GLY A 44 -22.76 1.12 6.06
CA GLY A 44 -24.02 0.39 6.28
C GLY A 44 -23.79 -1.11 6.09
N ASP A 45 -24.60 -1.75 5.25
CA ASP A 45 -24.52 -3.19 4.97
C ASP A 45 -23.60 -3.53 3.78
N LYS A 46 -22.87 -2.54 3.23
CA LYS A 46 -22.04 -2.74 2.03
C LYS A 46 -20.55 -2.57 2.34
N PRO A 47 -19.69 -3.53 1.94
CA PRO A 47 -18.25 -3.33 2.03
C PRO A 47 -17.80 -2.31 0.99
N VAL A 48 -16.92 -1.42 1.41
CA VAL A 48 -16.23 -0.44 0.56
C VAL A 48 -14.74 -0.57 0.78
N GLY A 49 -13.94 -0.35 -0.27
CA GLY A 49 -12.51 -0.53 -0.13
C GLY A 49 -11.69 -0.11 -1.34
N ILE A 50 -10.41 0.14 -1.07
CA ILE A 50 -9.41 0.60 -2.03
C ILE A 50 -8.12 -0.22 -1.85
N ALA A 51 -7.44 -0.52 -2.96
CA ALA A 51 -6.10 -1.07 -2.94
C ALA A 51 -5.06 0.06 -2.95
N ALA A 52 -4.02 -0.06 -2.13
CA ALA A 52 -2.92 0.89 -2.03
C ALA A 52 -1.57 0.16 -1.99
N SER A 53 -0.58 0.67 -2.70
CA SER A 53 0.81 0.16 -2.66
C SER A 53 1.76 1.13 -1.93
N SER A 54 1.19 2.09 -1.20
CA SER A 54 1.90 3.16 -0.49
C SER A 54 1.95 2.92 1.02
N PHE A 55 1.60 1.71 1.48
CA PHE A 55 1.66 1.36 2.90
C PHE A 55 3.10 1.42 3.41
N THR A 56 3.30 2.08 4.54
CA THR A 56 4.57 2.08 5.26
C THR A 56 4.35 2.11 6.77
N SER A 57 5.19 1.40 7.51
CA SER A 57 5.23 1.51 8.98
C SER A 57 5.81 2.86 9.38
N VAL A 58 5.20 3.53 10.37
CA VAL A 58 5.60 4.89 10.77
C VAL A 58 6.17 4.92 12.19
N SER A 59 5.50 4.28 13.13
CA SER A 59 5.88 4.34 14.55
C SER A 59 5.50 3.06 15.28
N LEU A 60 6.30 2.68 16.27
CA LEU A 60 5.99 1.59 17.20
C LEU A 60 5.17 2.10 18.40
N GLU A 61 5.52 3.28 18.94
CA GLU A 61 4.83 3.91 20.08
C GLU A 61 4.59 5.41 19.81
N PRO A 62 3.33 5.83 19.57
CA PRO A 62 2.15 4.97 19.38
C PRO A 62 2.29 4.14 18.10
N SER A 63 1.56 3.02 18.01
CA SER A 63 1.59 2.13 16.84
C SER A 63 0.89 2.78 15.63
N LEU A 64 1.69 3.27 14.68
CA LEU A 64 1.21 4.01 13.50
C LEU A 64 1.74 3.42 12.19
N ALA A 65 0.89 3.48 11.16
CA ALA A 65 1.23 3.26 9.77
C ALA A 65 0.74 4.42 8.90
N ALA A 66 1.25 4.54 7.67
CA ALA A 66 0.78 5.51 6.69
C ALA A 66 0.37 4.83 5.39
N VAL A 67 -0.57 5.47 4.70
CA VAL A 67 -0.92 5.20 3.30
C VAL A 67 -1.13 6.51 2.57
N CYS A 68 -0.73 6.59 1.30
CA CYS A 68 -1.01 7.74 0.45
C CYS A 68 -2.23 7.46 -0.43
N VAL A 69 -3.23 8.34 -0.38
CA VAL A 69 -4.47 8.25 -1.15
C VAL A 69 -4.59 9.42 -2.11
N GLN A 70 -4.96 9.14 -3.35
CA GLN A 70 -5.08 10.19 -4.37
C GLN A 70 -6.28 11.09 -4.07
N ASN A 71 -6.12 12.40 -4.25
CA ASN A 71 -7.20 13.37 -4.00
C ASN A 71 -8.42 13.16 -4.91
N THR A 72 -8.24 12.51 -6.05
CA THR A 72 -9.31 12.14 -6.99
C THR A 72 -10.00 10.82 -6.66
N SER A 73 -9.61 10.14 -5.57
CA SER A 73 -10.25 8.90 -5.13
C SER A 73 -11.72 9.10 -4.81
N THR A 74 -12.59 8.31 -5.43
CA THR A 74 -14.03 8.27 -5.11
C THR A 74 -14.33 7.36 -3.92
N THR A 75 -13.35 6.58 -3.46
CA THR A 75 -13.52 5.61 -2.36
C THR A 75 -13.01 6.14 -1.03
N TRP A 76 -11.93 6.92 -1.03
CA TRP A 76 -11.36 7.47 0.20
C TRP A 76 -12.37 8.35 0.99
N PRO A 77 -13.15 9.25 0.35
CA PRO A 77 -14.16 10.05 1.06
C PRO A 77 -15.22 9.21 1.79
N ARG A 78 -15.49 7.99 1.30
CA ARG A 78 -16.42 7.04 1.94
C ARG A 78 -15.79 6.34 3.13
N LEU A 79 -14.49 6.06 3.07
CA LEU A 79 -13.73 5.38 4.12
C LEU A 79 -13.37 6.31 5.29
N ARG A 80 -12.91 7.53 5.00
CA ARG A 80 -12.27 8.43 5.98
C ARG A 80 -13.10 8.74 7.22
N GLY A 81 -14.43 8.68 7.12
CA GLY A 81 -15.37 8.98 8.20
C GLY A 81 -15.88 7.75 8.95
N LEU A 82 -15.50 6.53 8.53
CA LEU A 82 -15.96 5.30 9.15
C LEU A 82 -15.19 5.02 10.44
N ARG A 83 -15.89 4.38 11.39
CA ARG A 83 -15.40 4.15 12.75
C ARG A 83 -14.11 3.33 12.78
N ARG A 84 -14.04 2.25 11.99
CA ARG A 84 -12.86 1.40 11.86
C ARG A 84 -12.58 1.07 10.40
N LEU A 85 -11.30 0.90 10.10
CA LEU A 85 -10.79 0.48 8.81
C LEU A 85 -10.01 -0.82 9.01
N GLY A 86 -10.34 -1.85 8.22
CA GLY A 86 -9.50 -3.03 8.10
C GLY A 86 -8.45 -2.82 7.04
N VAL A 87 -7.18 -3.02 7.38
CA VAL A 87 -6.07 -3.03 6.42
C VAL A 87 -5.60 -4.46 6.26
N SER A 88 -5.66 -5.02 5.06
CA SER A 88 -5.21 -6.38 4.73
C SER A 88 -4.03 -6.31 3.78
N MET A 89 -2.86 -6.79 4.19
CA MET A 89 -1.68 -6.89 3.32
C MET A 89 -1.77 -8.13 2.45
N LEU A 90 -1.91 -7.95 1.13
CA LEU A 90 -2.27 -9.04 0.23
C LEU A 90 -1.13 -10.04 0.04
N ALA A 91 -1.49 -11.31 -0.14
CA ALA A 91 -0.56 -12.40 -0.41
C ALA A 91 -0.29 -12.60 -1.90
N GLN A 92 0.80 -13.30 -2.22
CA GLN A 92 1.33 -13.51 -3.57
C GLN A 92 0.30 -14.05 -4.59
N ASP A 93 -0.63 -14.88 -4.12
CA ASP A 93 -1.71 -15.50 -4.90
C ASP A 93 -2.93 -14.59 -5.12
N GLN A 94 -2.98 -13.42 -4.48
CA GLN A 94 -4.13 -12.51 -4.50
C GLN A 94 -4.07 -11.45 -5.62
N ASN A 95 -3.45 -11.78 -6.75
CA ASN A 95 -3.37 -10.90 -7.92
C ASN A 95 -4.76 -10.49 -8.44
N GLU A 96 -5.70 -11.44 -8.48
CA GLU A 96 -7.08 -11.18 -8.94
C GLU A 96 -7.87 -10.35 -7.94
N THR A 97 -7.74 -10.63 -6.64
CA THR A 97 -8.31 -9.83 -5.56
C THR A 97 -7.83 -8.39 -5.64
N CYS A 98 -6.51 -8.18 -5.79
CA CYS A 98 -5.93 -6.85 -5.95
C CYS A 98 -6.52 -6.13 -7.18
N ARG A 99 -6.60 -6.81 -8.33
CA ARG A 99 -7.16 -6.22 -9.56
C ARG A 99 -8.63 -5.84 -9.39
N THR A 100 -9.42 -6.69 -8.74
CA THR A 100 -10.85 -6.47 -8.49
C THR A 100 -11.06 -5.27 -7.56
N LEU A 101 -10.32 -5.20 -6.46
CA LEU A 101 -10.37 -4.07 -5.53
C LEU A 101 -9.88 -2.74 -6.14
N ALA A 102 -9.04 -2.79 -7.18
CA ALA A 102 -8.57 -1.62 -7.90
C ALA A 102 -9.51 -1.13 -9.03
N GLN A 103 -10.59 -1.86 -9.35
CA GLN A 103 -11.50 -1.48 -10.43
C GLN A 103 -12.23 -0.16 -10.15
N LYS A 104 -12.40 0.71 -11.14
CA LYS A 104 -13.08 2.01 -10.94
C LYS A 104 -14.60 1.87 -10.75
N THR A 105 -15.19 0.81 -11.28
CA THR A 105 -16.64 0.58 -11.32
C THR A 105 -16.95 -0.89 -11.03
N GLY A 106 -18.21 -1.19 -10.72
CA GLY A 106 -18.67 -2.56 -10.42
C GLY A 106 -18.57 -2.91 -8.94
N ASP A 107 -18.97 -4.15 -8.63
CA ASP A 107 -18.88 -4.70 -7.28
C ASP A 107 -17.48 -5.26 -7.03
N ARG A 108 -16.66 -4.49 -6.31
CA ARG A 108 -15.28 -4.83 -5.96
C ARG A 108 -15.16 -6.02 -4.99
N PHE A 109 -16.24 -6.41 -4.33
CA PHE A 109 -16.24 -7.46 -3.30
C PHE A 109 -16.94 -8.73 -3.76
N ALA A 110 -17.61 -8.74 -4.93
CA ALA A 110 -18.33 -9.90 -5.46
C ALA A 110 -17.49 -11.20 -5.58
N ARG A 111 -16.17 -11.07 -5.70
CA ARG A 111 -15.23 -12.21 -5.85
C ARG A 111 -14.10 -12.16 -4.82
N VAL A 112 -14.33 -11.46 -3.72
CA VAL A 112 -13.36 -11.33 -2.63
C VAL A 112 -13.98 -12.00 -1.41
N GLU A 113 -13.29 -12.98 -0.83
CA GLU A 113 -13.68 -13.51 0.47
C GLU A 113 -13.24 -12.52 1.55
N TRP A 114 -14.18 -12.13 2.41
CA TRP A 114 -13.92 -11.15 3.46
C TRP A 114 -14.81 -11.41 4.68
N SER A 115 -14.41 -10.83 5.81
CA SER A 115 -15.23 -10.76 7.02
C SER A 115 -15.13 -9.37 7.64
N SER A 116 -16.17 -8.93 8.33
CA SER A 116 -16.15 -7.68 9.11
C SER A 116 -16.13 -7.96 10.61
N ASN A 117 -15.52 -7.06 11.39
CA ASN A 117 -15.73 -7.04 12.83
C ASN A 117 -16.99 -6.23 13.22
N THR A 118 -17.34 -6.23 14.51
CA THR A 118 -18.51 -5.52 15.04
C THR A 118 -18.44 -4.01 14.89
N ASP A 119 -17.25 -3.45 14.71
CA ASP A 119 -17.03 -2.02 14.55
C ASP A 119 -16.99 -1.60 13.06
N GLY A 120 -17.15 -2.54 12.13
CA GLY A 120 -17.24 -2.30 10.69
C GLY A 120 -15.92 -2.36 9.93
N ALA A 121 -14.78 -2.69 10.55
CA ALA A 121 -13.55 -2.97 9.79
C ALA A 121 -13.74 -4.22 8.92
N VAL A 122 -13.29 -4.18 7.66
CA VAL A 122 -13.40 -5.30 6.72
C VAL A 122 -12.03 -5.88 6.41
N PHE A 123 -11.90 -7.20 6.51
CA PHE A 123 -10.65 -7.94 6.33
C PHE A 123 -10.76 -8.92 5.17
N VAL A 124 -9.83 -8.82 4.22
CA VAL A 124 -9.73 -9.74 3.07
C VAL A 124 -9.10 -11.03 3.54
N HIS A 125 -9.75 -12.17 3.29
CA HIS A 125 -9.23 -13.48 3.70
C HIS A 125 -7.98 -13.83 2.89
N GLY A 126 -7.08 -14.58 3.51
CA GLY A 126 -5.83 -14.99 2.88
C GLY A 126 -4.80 -13.88 2.63
N ALA A 127 -4.89 -12.73 3.29
CA ALA A 127 -3.79 -11.79 3.37
C ALA A 127 -2.62 -12.35 4.23
N VAL A 128 -1.45 -11.71 4.17
CA VAL A 128 -0.29 -12.04 5.02
C VAL A 128 -0.32 -11.30 6.36
N ALA A 129 -1.07 -10.21 6.46
CA ALA A 129 -1.28 -9.47 7.70
C ALA A 129 -2.59 -8.68 7.66
N TRP A 130 -3.15 -8.43 8.84
CA TRP A 130 -4.37 -7.65 9.04
C TRP A 130 -4.19 -6.66 10.19
N PHE A 131 -4.74 -5.47 10.03
CA PHE A 131 -4.72 -4.41 11.03
C PHE A 131 -6.12 -3.81 11.18
N ASP A 132 -6.62 -3.72 12.40
CA ASP A 132 -7.79 -2.93 12.76
C ASP A 132 -7.33 -1.51 13.09
N CYS A 133 -7.79 -0.53 12.30
CA CYS A 133 -7.25 0.82 12.28
C CYS A 133 -8.32 1.89 12.46
N THR A 134 -7.89 3.07 12.93
CA THR A 134 -8.64 4.33 12.76
C THR A 134 -7.78 5.33 12.01
N VAL A 135 -8.42 6.30 11.34
CA VAL A 135 -7.70 7.48 10.86
C VAL A 135 -7.19 8.27 12.05
N HIS A 136 -5.87 8.43 12.14
CA HIS A 136 -5.21 9.24 13.16
C HIS A 136 -5.09 10.69 12.71
N GLN A 137 -4.60 10.90 11.48
CA GLN A 137 -4.43 12.24 10.90
C GLN A 137 -4.29 12.16 9.38
N GLU A 138 -4.63 13.25 8.67
CA GLU A 138 -4.39 13.40 7.24
C GLU A 138 -3.54 14.64 6.96
N PHE A 139 -2.57 14.52 6.06
CA PHE A 139 -1.68 15.61 5.63
C PHE A 139 -1.76 15.81 4.12
N PRO A 140 -1.99 17.05 3.64
CA PRO A 140 -1.88 17.34 2.20
C PRO A 140 -0.46 17.08 1.68
N ALA A 141 -0.34 16.38 0.56
CA ALA A 141 0.93 16.00 -0.06
C ALA A 141 0.84 16.04 -1.59
N GLY A 142 0.63 17.25 -2.15
CA GLY A 142 0.47 17.44 -3.59
C GLY A 142 -0.88 16.90 -4.10
N ASP A 143 -0.84 15.96 -5.03
CA ASP A 143 -2.03 15.32 -5.61
C ASP A 143 -2.55 14.12 -4.76
N HIS A 144 -1.90 13.85 -3.63
CA HIS A 144 -2.30 12.87 -2.64
C HIS A 144 -2.45 13.51 -1.25
N ALA A 145 -3.12 12.77 -0.36
CA ALA A 145 -3.03 12.96 1.08
C ALA A 145 -2.27 11.79 1.71
N ILE A 146 -1.39 12.09 2.67
CA ILE A 146 -0.81 11.09 3.57
C ILE A 146 -1.79 10.86 4.70
N VAL A 147 -2.27 9.63 4.84
CA VAL A 147 -3.18 9.22 5.91
C VAL A 147 -2.38 8.43 6.94
N LEU A 148 -2.28 8.95 8.15
CA LEU A 148 -1.81 8.19 9.30
C LEU A 148 -2.95 7.35 9.86
N LEU A 149 -2.65 6.08 10.12
CA LEU A 149 -3.55 5.09 10.70
C LEU A 149 -3.01 4.68 12.06
N ALA A 150 -3.85 4.78 13.09
CA ALA A 150 -3.57 4.18 14.40
C ALA A 150 -4.02 2.73 14.39
N ILE A 151 -3.14 1.83 14.83
CA ILE A 151 -3.37 0.38 14.86
C ILE A 151 -3.87 -0.01 16.25
N HIS A 152 -5.00 -0.70 16.31
CA HIS A 152 -5.67 -1.11 17.57
C HIS A 152 -5.58 -2.61 17.82
N ALA A 153 -5.56 -3.41 16.76
CA ALA A 153 -5.37 -4.85 16.81
C ALA A 153 -4.71 -5.32 15.51
N LEU A 154 -3.99 -6.44 15.56
CA LEU A 154 -3.35 -7.01 14.37
C LEU A 154 -3.23 -8.53 14.45
N ARG A 155 -3.08 -9.15 13.27
CA ARG A 155 -2.66 -10.54 13.08
C ARG A 155 -1.70 -10.58 11.90
N ALA A 156 -0.69 -11.46 11.95
CA ALA A 156 0.26 -11.66 10.86
C ALA A 156 0.55 -13.14 10.63
N GLU A 157 0.87 -13.47 9.39
CA GLU A 157 1.29 -14.79 8.89
C GLU A 157 2.61 -14.62 8.11
N PRO A 158 3.75 -14.41 8.81
CA PRO A 158 5.01 -14.01 8.18
C PRO A 158 5.59 -15.07 7.23
N GLU A 159 5.20 -16.33 7.37
CA GLU A 159 5.65 -17.44 6.51
C GLU A 159 4.99 -17.42 5.12
N ARG A 160 3.94 -16.61 4.91
CA ARG A 160 3.25 -16.52 3.63
C ARG A 160 3.86 -15.42 2.77
N ALA A 161 4.16 -15.74 1.51
CA ALA A 161 4.73 -14.78 0.57
C ALA A 161 3.75 -13.61 0.27
N PRO A 162 4.19 -12.34 0.36
CA PRO A 162 3.36 -11.18 0.08
C PRO A 162 3.19 -10.95 -1.43
N LEU A 163 2.14 -10.22 -1.80
CA LEU A 163 2.01 -9.66 -3.13
C LEU A 163 3.00 -8.50 -3.30
N VAL A 164 3.90 -8.60 -4.27
CA VAL A 164 4.86 -7.54 -4.60
C VAL A 164 4.45 -6.82 -5.86
N PHE A 165 4.41 -5.49 -5.80
CA PHE A 165 4.25 -4.61 -6.96
C PHE A 165 5.57 -3.91 -7.26
N HIS A 166 6.11 -4.13 -8.46
CA HIS A 166 7.41 -3.60 -8.89
C HIS A 166 7.44 -3.40 -10.41
N GLY A 167 7.85 -2.21 -10.86
CA GLY A 167 7.89 -1.85 -12.28
C GLY A 167 6.52 -1.93 -12.96
N SER A 168 5.45 -1.52 -12.27
CA SER A 168 4.05 -1.63 -12.73
C SER A 168 3.56 -3.06 -13.00
N ARG A 169 4.18 -4.07 -12.36
CA ARG A 169 3.82 -5.49 -12.52
C ARG A 169 3.81 -6.18 -11.16
N PHE A 170 3.01 -7.24 -11.05
CA PHE A 170 3.11 -8.15 -9.92
C PHE A 170 4.35 -9.04 -10.05
N ARG A 171 5.03 -9.25 -8.93
CA ARG A 171 6.27 -10.04 -8.81
C ARG A 171 6.18 -10.97 -7.61
N GLN A 172 7.08 -11.94 -7.59
CA GLN A 172 7.24 -12.91 -6.50
C GLN A 172 8.61 -12.70 -5.85
N LEU A 173 8.69 -12.92 -4.55
CA LEU A 173 9.96 -12.99 -3.83
C LEU A 173 10.59 -14.37 -4.06
N VAL A 174 11.91 -14.40 -4.15
CA VAL A 174 12.70 -15.64 -4.20
C VAL A 174 13.73 -15.55 -3.09
N ALA A 175 13.85 -16.60 -2.29
CA ALA A 175 14.87 -16.67 -1.25
C ALA A 175 16.27 -16.62 -1.88
N VAL A 176 17.20 -15.93 -1.21
CA VAL A 176 18.61 -15.83 -1.60
C VAL A 176 19.42 -16.78 -0.74
#